data_AF-A0A1R3X2J4-F1
#
_entry.id   AF-A0A1R3X2J4-F1
#
_cell.length_a   1.000
_cell.length_b   1.000
_cell.length_c   1.000
_cell.angle_alpha   90.00
_cell.angle_beta   90.00
_cell.angle_gamma   90.00
#
_symmetry.space_group_name_H-M   'P 1'
#
loop_
_entity.id
_entity.type
_entity.pdbx_description
1 polymer ?
#
loop_
_entity_poly.entity_id
_entity_poly.type
_entity_poly.pdbx_seq_one_letter_code
_entity_poly.pdbx_strand_id
1 'polypeptide(L)'
;MPELDEFSFLPAQAAALGAPVPTVSRVDLSLADGRRLSGLRWGDAPPAVTLLHGAGLNAHTWDTTLLHLGLPALALDLPGHGDSSWRDDAAYVARVLAPDVVSALQTWAAGPQVLVGHSLGGLTAAAVAASRPDLVSRLVVVDITPGVDPSAGPAQIRAFFAGPTDWATRDELVERALSFGLGGSPEAAARGVFLNSRVREDGRVEWKHHFAHLAAAAANAAQDDTAAHPAADPTPPDAVRAVLASTGWDDLAQVEAPVTLVRGERGFVTAADADELRRRVLGADVRTLSTGHNAQEEDPAALAALVREVVTDTAL
;
A
#
# COMPACT_ATOMS: atom_id res chain seq x y z
N MET A 1 1.54 -30.84 -10.73
CA MET A 1 0.66 -29.67 -10.56
C MET A 1 1.27 -28.54 -11.38
N PRO A 2 0.48 -27.67 -12.04
CA PRO A 2 1.05 -26.46 -12.64
C PRO A 2 1.82 -25.68 -11.57
N GLU A 3 2.92 -25.06 -11.97
CA GLU A 3 3.72 -24.20 -11.10
C GLU A 3 2.87 -23.00 -10.68
N LEU A 4 2.83 -22.71 -9.37
CA LEU A 4 2.05 -21.58 -8.84
C LEU A 4 2.76 -20.27 -9.16
N ASP A 5 2.02 -19.35 -9.77
CA ASP A 5 2.43 -17.96 -10.00
C ASP A 5 1.56 -16.99 -9.19
N GLU A 6 1.84 -15.69 -9.31
CA GLU A 6 1.12 -14.62 -8.63
C GLU A 6 -0.36 -14.51 -9.03
N PHE A 7 -0.75 -14.98 -10.23
CA PHE A 7 -2.13 -14.89 -10.73
C PHE A 7 -2.93 -16.16 -10.47
N SER A 8 -2.29 -17.22 -9.99
CA SER A 8 -2.91 -18.52 -9.71
C SER A 8 -4.06 -18.46 -8.70
N PHE A 9 -4.08 -17.44 -7.84
CA PHE A 9 -5.15 -17.22 -6.84
C PHE A 9 -6.35 -16.45 -7.39
N LEU A 10 -6.20 -15.75 -8.51
CA LEU A 10 -7.21 -14.83 -9.02
C LEU A 10 -8.50 -15.54 -9.49
N PRO A 11 -8.45 -16.69 -10.21
CA PRO A 11 -9.67 -17.37 -10.65
C PRO A 11 -10.58 -17.82 -9.50
N ALA A 12 -10.00 -18.33 -8.41
CA ALA A 12 -10.75 -18.74 -7.23
C ALA A 12 -11.41 -17.54 -6.53
N GLN A 13 -10.69 -16.42 -6.40
CA GLN A 13 -11.23 -15.18 -5.86
C GLN A 13 -12.39 -14.65 -6.71
N ALA A 14 -12.21 -14.57 -8.03
CA ALA A 14 -13.26 -14.12 -8.95
C ALA A 14 -14.51 -15.01 -8.89
N ALA A 15 -14.34 -16.34 -8.86
CA ALA A 15 -15.43 -17.29 -8.73
C ALA A 15 -16.21 -17.13 -7.42
N ALA A 16 -15.53 -16.89 -6.30
CA ALA A 16 -16.18 -16.65 -5.00
C ALA A 16 -17.05 -15.37 -5.00
N LEU A 17 -16.71 -14.40 -5.84
CA LEU A 17 -17.44 -13.14 -6.00
C LEU A 17 -18.50 -13.20 -7.12
N GLY A 18 -18.55 -14.28 -7.91
CA GLY A 18 -19.36 -14.33 -9.14
C GLY A 18 -18.91 -13.33 -10.22
N ALA A 19 -17.64 -12.92 -10.19
CA ALA A 19 -17.04 -11.98 -11.14
C ALA A 19 -16.30 -12.72 -12.27
N PRO A 20 -16.18 -12.13 -13.47
CA PRO A 20 -15.30 -12.68 -14.51
C PRO A 20 -13.84 -12.59 -14.05
N VAL A 21 -13.01 -13.51 -14.53
CA VAL A 21 -11.54 -13.42 -14.34
C VAL A 21 -11.01 -12.39 -15.35
N PRO A 22 -10.48 -11.23 -14.91
CA PRO A 22 -9.93 -10.24 -15.82
C PRO A 22 -8.57 -10.67 -16.34
N THR A 23 -8.15 -10.13 -17.50
CA THR A 23 -6.75 -10.15 -17.90
C THR A 23 -5.95 -9.34 -16.88
N VAL A 24 -4.93 -9.92 -16.26
CA VAL A 24 -4.00 -9.21 -15.37
C VAL A 24 -2.59 -9.57 -15.77
N SER A 25 -1.71 -8.58 -15.85
CA SER A 25 -0.30 -8.79 -16.17
C SER A 25 0.58 -7.87 -15.34
N ARG A 26 1.78 -8.35 -15.01
CA ARG A 26 2.83 -7.53 -14.41
C ARG A 26 3.47 -6.63 -15.46
N VAL A 27 3.71 -5.38 -15.08
CA VAL A 27 4.40 -4.38 -15.90
C VAL A 27 5.56 -3.79 -15.11
N ASP A 28 6.68 -3.57 -15.79
CA ASP A 28 7.90 -3.03 -15.18
C ASP A 28 8.39 -1.80 -15.94
N LEU A 29 8.83 -0.80 -15.18
CA LEU A 29 9.40 0.45 -15.65
C LEU A 29 10.82 0.58 -15.09
N SER A 30 11.80 0.76 -15.97
CA SER A 30 13.14 1.17 -15.56
C SER A 30 13.14 2.68 -15.29
N LEU A 31 13.49 3.06 -14.08
CA LEU A 31 13.62 4.45 -13.66
C LEU A 31 14.99 5.01 -14.08
N ALA A 32 15.12 6.33 -14.10
CA ALA A 32 16.32 7.03 -14.56
C ALA A 32 17.59 6.72 -13.74
N ASP A 33 17.43 6.30 -12.48
CA ASP A 33 18.51 5.92 -11.58
C ASP A 33 18.80 4.41 -11.57
N GLY A 34 18.22 3.66 -12.52
CA GLY A 34 18.43 2.23 -12.68
C GLY A 34 17.57 1.36 -11.76
N ARG A 35 16.80 1.94 -10.83
CA ARG A 35 15.79 1.21 -10.07
C ARG A 35 14.67 0.74 -10.98
N ARG A 36 14.00 -0.34 -10.59
CA ARG A 36 12.78 -0.83 -11.23
C ARG A 36 11.57 -0.41 -10.42
N LEU A 37 10.53 0.06 -11.11
CA LEU A 37 9.18 0.19 -10.57
C LEU A 37 8.28 -0.86 -11.24
N SER A 38 7.57 -1.65 -10.45
CA SER A 38 6.68 -2.70 -10.91
C SER A 38 5.21 -2.37 -10.57
N GLY A 39 4.30 -3.03 -11.25
CA GLY A 39 2.88 -2.95 -10.95
C GLY A 39 2.08 -3.99 -11.71
N LEU A 40 0.78 -4.01 -11.47
CA LEU A 40 -0.19 -4.87 -12.12
C LEU A 40 -1.10 -4.04 -13.01
N ARG A 41 -1.18 -4.41 -14.28
CA ARG A 41 -2.17 -3.89 -15.22
C ARG A 41 -3.39 -4.81 -15.21
N TRP A 42 -4.55 -4.24 -14.95
CA TRP A 42 -5.82 -4.93 -14.94
C TRP A 42 -6.64 -4.52 -16.16
N GLY A 43 -7.08 -5.51 -16.94
CA GLY A 43 -7.80 -5.33 -18.19
C GLY A 43 -6.91 -4.91 -19.37
N ASP A 44 -7.49 -4.99 -20.58
CA ASP A 44 -6.77 -4.72 -21.83
C ASP A 44 -6.92 -3.28 -22.33
N ALA A 45 -7.83 -2.50 -21.73
CA ALA A 45 -8.04 -1.09 -22.04
C ALA A 45 -7.07 -0.18 -21.25
N PRO A 46 -6.94 1.11 -21.63
CA PRO A 46 -6.22 2.08 -20.83
C PRO A 46 -6.75 2.17 -19.40
N PRO A 47 -5.89 2.26 -18.37
CA PRO A 47 -6.34 2.37 -16.98
C PRO A 47 -7.24 3.58 -16.75
N ALA A 48 -8.36 3.36 -16.07
CA ALA A 48 -9.27 4.41 -15.59
C ALA A 48 -8.89 4.90 -14.18
N VAL A 49 -8.17 4.07 -13.43
CA VAL A 49 -7.82 4.29 -12.02
C VAL A 49 -6.45 3.69 -11.73
N THR A 50 -5.66 4.40 -10.92
CA THR A 50 -4.37 3.92 -10.42
C THR A 50 -4.41 3.81 -8.89
N LEU A 51 -3.98 2.67 -8.34
CA LEU A 51 -4.05 2.35 -6.92
C LEU A 51 -2.67 2.21 -6.30
N LEU A 52 -2.47 2.84 -5.14
CA LEU A 52 -1.22 2.87 -4.37
C LEU A 52 -1.45 2.26 -2.99
N HIS A 53 -0.75 1.17 -2.68
CA HIS A 53 -0.91 0.44 -1.41
C HIS A 53 -0.24 1.15 -0.20
N GLY A 54 -0.55 0.67 1.00
CA GLY A 54 0.08 1.11 2.25
C GLY A 54 1.45 0.45 2.54
N ALA A 55 2.11 0.92 3.60
CA ALA A 55 3.39 0.37 4.07
C ALA A 55 3.32 -1.15 4.33
N GLY A 56 4.33 -1.90 3.88
CA GLY A 56 4.43 -3.35 4.07
C GLY A 56 3.49 -4.20 3.18
N LEU A 57 2.71 -3.56 2.31
CA LEU A 57 1.82 -4.21 1.35
C LEU A 57 2.44 -4.21 -0.05
N ASN A 58 1.67 -4.65 -1.05
CA ASN A 58 2.02 -4.61 -2.47
C ASN A 58 0.75 -4.50 -3.34
N ALA A 59 0.88 -4.46 -4.66
CA ALA A 59 -0.22 -4.30 -5.61
C ALA A 59 -1.38 -5.30 -5.41
N HIS A 60 -1.10 -6.52 -4.92
CA HIS A 60 -2.13 -7.55 -4.71
C HIS A 60 -3.07 -7.30 -3.52
N THR A 61 -2.79 -6.32 -2.66
CA THR A 61 -3.78 -5.88 -1.64
C THR A 61 -5.08 -5.40 -2.32
N TRP A 62 -4.99 -4.97 -3.58
CA TRP A 62 -6.12 -4.47 -4.36
C TRP A 62 -6.88 -5.54 -5.14
N ASP A 63 -6.44 -6.81 -5.18
CA ASP A 63 -7.03 -7.86 -6.04
C ASP A 63 -8.56 -7.92 -5.89
N THR A 64 -9.05 -8.10 -4.66
CA THR A 64 -10.48 -8.26 -4.37
C THR A 64 -11.26 -6.97 -4.63
N THR A 65 -10.66 -5.82 -4.30
CA THR A 65 -11.24 -4.50 -4.61
C THR A 65 -11.38 -4.30 -6.12
N LEU A 66 -10.37 -4.70 -6.91
CA LEU A 66 -10.37 -4.57 -8.37
C LEU A 66 -11.33 -5.54 -9.06
N LEU A 67 -11.48 -6.76 -8.53
CA LEU A 67 -12.54 -7.68 -8.97
C LEU A 67 -13.93 -7.07 -8.75
N HIS A 68 -14.18 -6.42 -7.61
CA HIS A 68 -15.43 -5.71 -7.37
C HIS A 68 -15.58 -4.46 -8.24
N LEU A 69 -14.48 -3.75 -8.53
CA LEU A 69 -14.50 -2.52 -9.32
C LEU A 69 -14.80 -2.80 -10.80
N GLY A 70 -14.21 -3.84 -11.38
CA GLY A 70 -14.47 -4.28 -12.76
C GLY A 70 -14.09 -3.25 -13.82
N LEU A 71 -13.15 -2.34 -13.51
CA LEU A 71 -12.64 -1.34 -14.44
C LEU A 71 -11.17 -1.64 -14.79
N PRO A 72 -10.70 -1.22 -15.99
CA PRO A 72 -9.28 -1.22 -16.29
C PRO A 72 -8.52 -0.38 -15.28
N ALA A 73 -7.42 -0.91 -14.74
CA ALA A 73 -6.72 -0.27 -13.64
C ALA A 73 -5.21 -0.54 -13.66
N LEU A 74 -4.49 0.25 -12.88
CA LEU A 74 -3.08 0.07 -12.59
C LEU A 74 -2.91 -0.01 -11.06
N ALA A 75 -2.39 -1.11 -10.53
CA ALA A 75 -2.02 -1.22 -9.12
C ALA A 75 -0.50 -1.23 -9.01
N LEU A 76 0.09 -0.20 -8.38
CA LEU A 76 1.54 -0.06 -8.33
C LEU A 76 2.13 -0.75 -7.09
N ASP A 77 3.27 -1.41 -7.27
CA ASP A 77 4.18 -1.71 -6.17
C ASP A 77 5.02 -0.46 -5.89
N LEU A 78 4.78 0.21 -4.76
CA LEU A 78 5.58 1.39 -4.39
C LEU A 78 7.06 1.00 -4.19
N PRO A 79 8.02 1.93 -4.37
CA PRO A 79 9.43 1.64 -4.10
C PRO A 79 9.62 1.01 -2.72
N GLY A 80 10.48 -0.02 -2.64
CA GLY A 80 10.67 -0.79 -1.41
C GLY A 80 9.63 -1.86 -1.13
N HIS A 81 8.69 -2.10 -2.04
CA HIS A 81 7.60 -3.06 -1.88
C HIS A 81 7.40 -3.91 -3.13
N GLY A 82 6.70 -5.03 -2.97
CA GLY A 82 6.36 -5.93 -4.08
C GLY A 82 7.58 -6.28 -4.95
N ASP A 83 7.42 -6.15 -6.26
CA ASP A 83 8.50 -6.41 -7.21
C ASP A 83 9.24 -5.14 -7.65
N SER A 84 8.95 -4.00 -7.01
CA SER A 84 9.73 -2.77 -7.16
C SER A 84 11.06 -2.86 -6.40
N SER A 85 12.07 -2.17 -6.93
CA SER A 85 13.38 -2.08 -6.28
C SER A 85 13.27 -1.50 -4.88
N TRP A 86 14.11 -2.02 -3.99
CA TRP A 86 14.41 -1.34 -2.73
C TRP A 86 15.25 -0.09 -2.99
N ARG A 87 15.32 0.78 -1.99
CA ARG A 87 16.11 2.00 -2.02
C ARG A 87 17.27 1.85 -1.03
N ASP A 88 18.47 2.12 -1.51
CA ASP A 88 19.68 2.05 -0.69
C ASP A 88 19.70 3.12 0.40
N ASP A 89 19.07 4.27 0.15
CA ASP A 89 18.93 5.36 1.12
C ASP A 89 17.81 5.13 2.15
N ALA A 90 17.06 4.03 2.02
CA ALA A 90 15.90 3.70 2.85
C ALA A 90 14.84 4.84 2.98
N ALA A 91 14.85 5.80 2.06
CA ALA A 91 13.99 6.98 2.13
C ALA A 91 12.62 6.65 1.50
N TYR A 92 11.68 6.19 2.33
CA TYR A 92 10.35 5.79 1.88
C TYR A 92 9.23 6.81 2.18
N VAL A 93 9.59 8.06 2.47
CA VAL A 93 8.61 9.14 2.70
C VAL A 93 7.84 9.50 1.42
N ALA A 94 6.57 9.85 1.54
CA ALA A 94 5.65 10.08 0.42
C ALA A 94 6.21 10.97 -0.71
N ARG A 95 6.82 12.12 -0.37
CA ARG A 95 7.41 13.04 -1.36
C ARG A 95 8.59 12.46 -2.13
N VAL A 96 9.33 11.51 -1.52
CA VAL A 96 10.44 10.80 -2.19
C VAL A 96 9.91 9.71 -3.11
N LEU A 97 8.74 9.13 -2.81
CA LEU A 97 8.10 8.11 -3.64
C LEU A 97 7.32 8.70 -4.83
N ALA A 98 6.78 9.90 -4.68
CA ALA A 98 5.93 10.55 -5.69
C ALA A 98 6.55 10.65 -7.10
N PRO A 99 7.84 11.01 -7.29
CA PRO A 99 8.44 11.08 -8.63
C PRO A 99 8.44 9.75 -9.39
N ASP A 100 8.55 8.61 -8.69
CA ASP A 100 8.51 7.29 -9.32
C ASP A 100 7.08 6.98 -9.80
N VAL A 101 6.06 7.33 -9.00
CA VAL A 101 4.65 7.22 -9.39
C VAL A 101 4.32 8.13 -10.58
N VAL A 102 4.83 9.37 -10.59
CA VAL A 102 4.69 10.28 -11.74
C VAL A 102 5.24 9.63 -13.02
N SER A 103 6.40 8.97 -12.93
CA SER A 103 6.99 8.26 -14.07
C SER A 103 6.11 7.11 -14.55
N ALA A 104 5.47 6.37 -13.63
CA ALA A 104 4.50 5.33 -13.98
C ALA A 104 3.28 5.90 -14.70
N LEU A 105 2.68 6.97 -14.18
CA LEU A 105 1.51 7.60 -14.79
C LEU A 105 1.82 8.10 -16.20
N GLN A 106 2.94 8.78 -16.40
CA GLN A 106 3.37 9.23 -17.73
C GLN A 106 3.63 8.09 -18.72
N THR A 107 4.00 6.90 -18.23
CA THR A 107 4.31 5.75 -19.08
C THR A 107 3.09 4.90 -19.38
N TRP A 108 2.23 4.66 -18.40
CA TRP A 108 1.19 3.62 -18.46
C TRP A 108 -0.23 4.16 -18.52
N ALA A 109 -0.46 5.41 -18.10
CA ALA A 109 -1.77 6.04 -18.23
C ALA A 109 -1.95 6.69 -19.62
N ALA A 110 -3.19 6.79 -20.08
CA ALA A 110 -3.55 7.47 -21.33
C ALA A 110 -3.96 8.94 -21.13
N GLY A 111 -3.97 9.42 -19.89
CA GLY A 111 -4.42 10.76 -19.51
C GLY A 111 -4.49 10.90 -17.98
N PRO A 112 -5.00 12.03 -17.48
CA PRO A 112 -5.13 12.27 -16.04
C PRO A 112 -5.89 11.13 -15.35
N GLN A 113 -5.36 10.65 -14.22
CA GLN A 113 -5.87 9.46 -13.54
C GLN A 113 -6.65 9.81 -12.28
N VAL A 114 -7.65 8.97 -11.96
CA VAL A 114 -8.15 8.87 -10.59
C VAL A 114 -7.09 8.11 -9.79
N LEU A 115 -6.50 8.76 -8.78
CA LEU A 115 -5.56 8.11 -7.87
C LEU A 115 -6.26 7.67 -6.60
N VAL A 116 -6.12 6.39 -6.25
CA VAL A 116 -6.62 5.82 -4.98
C VAL A 116 -5.41 5.38 -4.17
N GLY A 117 -5.20 5.97 -2.99
CA GLY A 117 -4.05 5.65 -2.16
C GLY A 117 -4.45 5.26 -0.74
N HIS A 118 -4.00 4.09 -0.28
CA HIS A 118 -4.14 3.64 1.10
C HIS A 118 -2.91 3.99 1.92
N SER A 119 -3.09 4.58 3.10
CA SER A 119 -1.97 4.80 4.05
C SER A 119 -0.77 5.53 3.42
N LEU A 120 0.42 4.94 3.40
CA LEU A 120 1.57 5.47 2.67
C LEU A 120 1.24 5.86 1.21
N GLY A 121 0.48 5.04 0.50
CA GLY A 121 0.00 5.31 -0.85
C GLY A 121 -0.93 6.52 -0.92
N GLY A 122 -1.73 6.79 0.11
CA GLY A 122 -2.58 7.98 0.21
C GLY A 122 -1.79 9.28 0.30
N LEU A 123 -0.77 9.30 1.16
CA LEU A 123 0.15 10.44 1.25
C LEU A 123 0.98 10.62 -0.03
N THR A 124 1.41 9.51 -0.64
CA THR A 124 2.14 9.53 -1.91
C THR A 124 1.26 10.08 -3.04
N ALA A 125 0.02 9.63 -3.14
CA ALA A 125 -0.94 10.14 -4.12
C ALA A 125 -1.22 11.64 -3.94
N ALA A 126 -1.32 12.11 -2.70
CA ALA A 126 -1.44 13.54 -2.41
C ALA A 126 -0.22 14.33 -2.90
N ALA A 127 0.99 13.85 -2.64
CA ALA A 127 2.22 14.48 -3.12
C ALA A 127 2.33 14.48 -4.67
N VAL A 128 1.86 13.42 -5.33
CA VAL A 128 1.74 13.38 -6.81
C VAL A 128 0.75 14.44 -7.29
N ALA A 129 -0.46 14.47 -6.73
CA ALA A 129 -1.52 15.39 -7.13
C ALA A 129 -1.14 16.87 -6.91
N ALA A 130 -0.40 17.16 -5.83
CA ALA A 130 0.10 18.50 -5.54
C ALA A 130 1.22 18.94 -6.50
N SER A 131 2.13 18.02 -6.86
CA SER A 131 3.28 18.35 -7.71
C SER A 131 3.01 18.27 -9.22
N ARG A 132 2.02 17.46 -9.61
CA ARG A 132 1.63 17.19 -11.01
C ARG A 132 0.10 17.18 -11.14
N PRO A 133 -0.57 18.32 -10.93
CA PRO A 133 -2.03 18.41 -11.06
C PRO A 133 -2.51 18.03 -12.47
N ASP A 134 -1.66 18.18 -13.49
CA ASP A 134 -1.93 17.77 -14.87
C ASP A 134 -2.10 16.26 -15.06
N LEU A 135 -1.64 15.43 -14.11
CA LEU A 135 -1.72 13.97 -14.19
C LEU A 135 -2.85 13.37 -13.33
N VAL A 136 -3.55 14.17 -12.52
CA VAL A 136 -4.52 13.67 -11.55
C VAL A 136 -5.86 14.33 -11.76
N SER A 137 -6.87 13.55 -12.14
CA SER A 137 -8.24 14.05 -12.28
C SER A 137 -8.99 14.09 -10.95
N ARG A 138 -8.75 13.11 -10.07
CA ARG A 138 -9.34 12.99 -8.72
C ARG A 138 -8.40 12.26 -7.79
N LEU A 139 -8.47 12.59 -6.50
CA LEU A 139 -7.69 11.96 -5.44
C LEU A 139 -8.60 11.30 -4.40
N VAL A 140 -8.45 9.99 -4.21
CA VAL A 140 -9.09 9.23 -3.14
C VAL A 140 -8.02 8.80 -2.13
N VAL A 141 -8.13 9.29 -0.90
CA VAL A 141 -7.23 8.96 0.21
C VAL A 141 -7.95 7.98 1.13
N VAL A 142 -7.39 6.79 1.31
CA VAL A 142 -7.98 5.72 2.12
C VAL A 142 -7.24 5.62 3.46
N ASP A 143 -7.97 6.01 4.50
CA ASP A 143 -7.66 5.87 5.92
C ASP A 143 -6.29 6.41 6.35
N ILE A 144 -5.92 7.59 5.86
CA ILE A 144 -4.74 8.32 6.32
C ILE A 144 -4.94 9.83 6.19
N THR A 145 -4.32 10.59 7.10
CA THR A 145 -4.06 12.01 6.94
C THR A 145 -2.68 12.37 7.53
N PRO A 146 -2.06 13.49 7.13
CA PRO A 146 -0.77 13.89 7.67
C PRO A 146 -0.83 14.12 9.19
N GLY A 147 0.16 13.59 9.92
CA GLY A 147 0.24 13.75 11.38
C GLY A 147 -0.53 12.69 12.19
N VAL A 148 -1.23 11.77 11.53
CA VAL A 148 -1.74 10.55 12.16
C VAL A 148 -0.57 9.68 12.61
N ASP A 149 -0.61 9.19 13.86
CA ASP A 149 0.40 8.27 14.38
C ASP A 149 0.03 6.81 14.05
N PRO A 150 0.71 6.17 13.08
CA PRO A 150 0.45 4.78 12.69
C PRO A 150 0.91 3.77 13.77
N SER A 151 1.76 4.20 14.73
CA SER A 151 2.32 3.34 15.76
C SER A 151 1.32 2.96 16.86
N ALA A 152 0.11 3.56 16.83
CA ALA A 152 -1.04 3.14 17.62
C ALA A 152 -1.55 1.73 17.25
N GLY A 153 -1.01 1.11 16.18
CA GLY A 153 -1.29 -0.28 15.82
C GLY A 153 -0.84 -1.30 16.90
N PRO A 154 -1.40 -2.52 16.89
CA PRO A 154 -1.11 -3.54 17.90
C PRO A 154 0.38 -3.91 17.92
N ALA A 155 0.98 -3.97 19.11
CA ALA A 155 2.39 -4.35 19.31
C ALA A 155 2.76 -5.70 18.64
N GLN A 156 1.78 -6.56 18.39
CA GLN A 156 1.90 -7.84 17.68
C GLN A 156 2.42 -7.69 16.25
N ILE A 157 2.03 -6.65 15.51
CA ILE A 157 2.50 -6.44 14.12
C ILE A 157 3.98 -6.05 14.11
N ARG A 158 4.40 -5.18 15.04
CA ARG A 158 5.82 -4.82 15.22
C ARG A 158 6.65 -6.05 15.61
N ALA A 159 6.16 -6.88 16.53
CA ALA A 159 6.82 -8.10 16.95
C ALA A 159 6.90 -9.17 15.83
N PHE A 160 5.92 -9.21 14.92
CA PHE A 160 5.96 -10.08 13.75
C PHE A 160 7.12 -9.72 12.82
N PHE A 161 7.32 -8.43 12.54
CA PHE A 161 8.40 -7.93 11.66
C PHE A 161 9.78 -7.87 12.31
N ALA A 162 9.88 -7.82 13.64
CA ALA A 162 11.16 -7.89 14.37
C ALA A 162 11.77 -9.31 14.42
N GLY A 163 11.21 -10.26 13.66
CA GLY A 163 11.68 -11.63 13.57
C GLY A 163 12.86 -11.83 12.60
N PRO A 164 13.20 -13.09 12.27
CA PRO A 164 14.13 -13.38 11.18
C PRO A 164 13.68 -12.67 9.89
N THR A 165 14.63 -12.22 9.08
CA THR A 165 14.35 -11.52 7.82
C THR A 165 14.21 -12.48 6.63
N ASP A 166 14.60 -13.74 6.82
CA ASP A 166 14.49 -14.80 5.83
C ASP A 166 14.21 -16.19 6.45
N TRP A 167 13.65 -17.09 5.63
CA TRP A 167 13.16 -18.43 6.00
C TRP A 167 13.63 -19.49 5.01
N ALA A 168 13.59 -20.77 5.41
CA ALA A 168 13.92 -21.86 4.49
C ALA A 168 12.79 -22.13 3.50
N THR A 169 11.53 -21.99 3.93
CA THR A 169 10.34 -22.21 3.11
C THR A 169 9.27 -21.18 3.39
N ARG A 170 8.29 -21.05 2.48
CA ARG A 170 7.09 -20.23 2.71
C ARG A 170 6.21 -20.82 3.81
N ASP A 171 6.23 -22.14 4.02
CA ASP A 171 5.44 -22.79 5.06
C ASP A 171 5.84 -22.31 6.46
N GLU A 172 7.15 -22.15 6.73
CA GLU A 172 7.64 -21.55 7.98
C GLU A 172 7.06 -20.14 8.20
N LEU A 173 6.93 -19.38 7.12
CA LEU A 173 6.40 -18.02 7.16
C LEU A 173 4.87 -18.00 7.36
N VAL A 174 4.15 -18.97 6.80
CA VAL A 174 2.72 -19.19 7.06
C VAL A 174 2.48 -19.58 8.51
N GLU A 175 3.23 -20.55 9.04
CA GLU A 175 3.15 -20.97 10.44
C GLU A 175 3.43 -19.80 11.38
N ARG A 176 4.43 -18.98 11.06
CA ARG A 176 4.71 -17.74 11.79
C ARG A 176 3.52 -16.80 11.73
N ALA A 177 2.98 -16.48 10.56
CA ALA A 177 1.83 -15.57 10.44
C ALA A 177 0.64 -16.05 11.28
N LEU A 178 0.29 -17.33 11.18
CA LEU A 178 -0.80 -17.94 11.95
C LEU A 178 -0.54 -17.90 13.46
N SER A 179 0.70 -18.10 13.92
CA SER A 179 1.05 -18.02 15.35
C SER A 179 0.86 -16.61 15.94
N PHE A 180 0.89 -15.58 15.10
CA PHE A 180 0.58 -14.19 15.46
C PHE A 180 -0.89 -13.81 15.23
N GLY A 181 -1.73 -14.77 14.83
CA GLY A 181 -3.14 -14.54 14.51
C GLY A 181 -3.35 -13.79 13.19
N LEU A 182 -2.34 -13.72 12.33
CA LEU A 182 -2.40 -13.05 11.03
C LEU A 182 -2.87 -14.03 9.94
N GLY A 183 -3.58 -13.50 8.93
CA GLY A 183 -4.00 -14.25 7.75
C GLY A 183 -5.36 -14.95 7.87
N GLY A 184 -5.99 -14.97 9.05
CA GLY A 184 -7.33 -15.53 9.23
C GLY A 184 -7.35 -17.06 9.11
N SER A 185 -7.60 -17.58 7.90
CA SER A 185 -7.55 -19.03 7.62
C SER A 185 -6.16 -19.46 7.12
N PRO A 186 -5.80 -20.75 7.19
CA PRO A 186 -4.55 -21.26 6.61
C PRO A 186 -4.39 -20.93 5.11
N GLU A 187 -5.47 -21.02 4.34
CA GLU A 187 -5.46 -20.73 2.89
C GLU A 187 -5.23 -19.24 2.62
N ALA A 188 -5.88 -18.37 3.38
CA ALA A 188 -5.70 -16.93 3.28
C ALA A 188 -4.30 -16.50 3.74
N ALA A 189 -3.77 -17.11 4.81
CA ALA A 189 -2.39 -16.94 5.24
C ALA A 189 -1.38 -17.40 4.17
N ALA A 190 -1.60 -18.57 3.55
CA ALA A 190 -0.74 -19.09 2.49
C ALA A 190 -0.74 -18.19 1.25
N ARG A 191 -1.90 -17.70 0.81
CA ARG A 191 -2.00 -16.70 -0.25
C ARG A 191 -1.26 -15.42 0.13
N GLY A 192 -1.52 -14.88 1.33
CA GLY A 192 -0.89 -13.65 1.82
C GLY A 192 0.63 -13.76 1.86
N VAL A 193 1.16 -14.85 2.40
CA VAL A 193 2.60 -15.14 2.43
C VAL A 193 3.15 -15.29 1.02
N PHE A 194 2.50 -16.05 0.14
CA PHE A 194 2.98 -16.24 -1.22
C PHE A 194 3.15 -14.90 -1.95
N LEU A 195 2.12 -14.04 -1.88
CA LEU A 195 2.10 -12.75 -2.60
C LEU A 195 3.03 -11.71 -1.97
N ASN A 196 3.31 -11.79 -0.67
CA ASN A 196 4.19 -10.86 0.04
C ASN A 196 5.65 -11.34 0.18
N SER A 197 5.99 -12.55 -0.28
CA SER A 197 7.34 -13.11 -0.19
C SER A 197 7.92 -13.49 -1.54
N ARG A 198 9.25 -13.52 -1.63
CA ARG A 198 9.99 -14.03 -2.79
C ARG A 198 11.03 -15.05 -2.35
N VAL A 199 11.38 -15.95 -3.26
CA VAL A 199 12.49 -16.89 -3.10
C VAL A 199 13.72 -16.25 -3.74
N ARG A 200 14.80 -16.11 -2.98
CA ARG A 200 16.09 -15.60 -3.45
C ARG A 200 16.85 -16.66 -4.25
N GLU A 201 17.92 -16.25 -4.92
CA GLU A 201 18.79 -17.16 -5.67
C GLU A 201 19.43 -18.26 -4.82
N ASP A 202 19.65 -18.00 -3.52
CA ASP A 202 20.16 -18.97 -2.55
C ASP A 202 19.08 -19.92 -2.00
N GLY A 203 17.84 -19.82 -2.49
CA GLY A 203 16.71 -20.63 -2.07
C GLY A 203 16.02 -20.16 -0.79
N ARG A 204 16.51 -19.11 -0.13
CA ARG A 204 15.87 -18.54 1.07
C ARG A 204 14.66 -17.71 0.67
N VAL A 205 13.64 -17.71 1.52
CA VAL A 205 12.42 -16.92 1.37
C VAL A 205 12.58 -15.62 2.15
N GLU A 206 12.25 -14.48 1.56
CA GLU A 206 12.23 -13.18 2.25
C GLU A 206 10.97 -12.38 1.92
N TRP A 207 10.67 -11.38 2.75
CA TRP A 207 9.63 -10.41 2.44
C TRP A 207 9.99 -9.61 1.18
N LYS A 208 9.00 -9.34 0.35
CA LYS A 208 9.14 -8.46 -0.81
C LYS A 208 9.33 -7.00 -0.41
N HIS A 209 8.85 -6.60 0.78
CA HIS A 209 9.03 -5.25 1.30
C HIS A 209 10.33 -5.09 2.11
N HIS A 210 10.99 -3.95 1.95
CA HIS A 210 12.25 -3.64 2.63
C HIS A 210 12.07 -3.46 4.15
N PHE A 211 10.85 -3.14 4.61
CA PHE A 211 10.61 -2.70 5.98
C PHE A 211 10.92 -3.76 7.04
N ALA A 212 10.80 -5.05 6.71
CA ALA A 212 11.20 -6.12 7.64
C ALA A 212 12.71 -6.09 7.91
N HIS A 213 13.52 -5.84 6.89
CA HIS A 213 14.97 -5.71 7.03
C HIS A 213 15.35 -4.45 7.81
N LEU A 214 14.68 -3.32 7.55
CA LEU A 214 14.90 -2.09 8.33
C LEU A 214 14.53 -2.27 9.80
N ALA A 215 13.40 -2.92 10.09
CA ALA A 215 12.95 -3.20 11.46
C ALA A 215 13.93 -4.12 12.19
N ALA A 216 14.38 -5.19 11.54
CA ALA A 216 15.38 -6.10 12.11
C ALA A 216 16.72 -5.40 12.36
N ALA A 217 17.20 -4.57 11.42
CA ALA A 217 18.42 -3.80 11.59
C ALA A 217 18.32 -2.81 12.77
N ALA A 218 17.20 -2.11 12.90
CA ALA A 218 16.94 -1.21 14.02
C ALA A 218 16.86 -1.94 15.36
N ALA A 219 16.22 -3.12 15.40
CA ALA A 219 16.13 -3.94 16.61
C ALA A 219 17.51 -4.43 17.07
N ASN A 220 18.36 -4.87 16.13
CA ASN A 220 19.74 -5.29 16.43
C ASN A 220 20.57 -4.12 16.96
N ALA A 221 20.49 -2.95 16.32
CA ALA A 221 21.19 -1.75 16.78
C ALA A 221 20.76 -1.32 18.20
N ALA A 222 19.47 -1.42 18.52
CA ALA A 222 18.96 -1.11 19.86
C ALA A 222 19.42 -2.14 20.91
N GLN A 223 19.57 -3.42 20.55
CA GLN A 223 20.15 -4.42 21.45
C GLN A 223 21.63 -4.13 21.75
N ASP A 224 22.40 -3.73 20.74
CA ASP A 224 23.80 -3.32 20.94
C ASP A 224 23.90 -2.07 21.82
N ASP A 225 23.04 -1.08 21.61
CA ASP A 225 23.03 0.17 22.39
C ASP A 225 22.54 -0.04 23.84
N THR A 226 21.54 -0.90 24.07
CA THR A 226 21.12 -1.27 25.43
C THR A 226 22.16 -2.10 26.17
N ALA A 227 22.90 -2.97 25.48
CA ALA A 227 24.05 -3.67 26.04
C ALA A 227 25.19 -2.69 26.39
N ALA A 228 25.38 -1.63 25.60
CA ALA A 228 26.35 -0.58 25.87
C ALA A 228 25.88 0.44 26.94
N HIS A 229 24.57 0.68 27.04
CA HIS A 229 23.96 1.71 27.88
C HIS A 229 22.64 1.25 28.54
N PRO A 230 22.71 0.48 29.64
CA PRO A 230 21.55 -0.20 30.23
C PRO A 230 20.54 0.72 30.95
N ALA A 231 20.74 2.04 30.92
CA ALA A 231 19.86 3.04 31.54
C ALA A 231 19.02 3.83 30.52
N ALA A 232 19.21 3.60 29.22
CA ALA A 232 18.41 4.22 28.17
C ALA A 232 17.10 3.44 27.98
N ASP A 233 15.97 4.15 27.95
CA ASP A 233 14.65 3.56 27.66
C ASP A 233 14.63 3.14 26.17
N PRO A 234 14.53 1.84 25.83
CA PRO A 234 14.63 1.40 24.45
C PRO A 234 13.33 1.76 23.72
N THR A 235 13.30 2.93 23.09
CA THR A 235 12.26 3.26 22.11
C THR A 235 12.87 3.01 20.72
N PRO A 236 12.52 1.92 20.01
CA PRO A 236 13.02 1.70 18.66
C PRO A 236 12.56 2.85 17.76
N PRO A 237 13.39 3.35 16.83
CA PRO A 237 12.92 4.21 15.77
C PRO A 237 11.94 3.41 14.91
N ASP A 238 10.65 3.71 14.99
CA ASP A 238 9.67 3.09 14.12
C ASP A 238 9.89 3.65 12.70
N ALA A 239 10.57 2.88 11.85
CA ALA A 239 10.86 3.26 10.46
C ALA A 239 9.57 3.65 9.71
N VAL A 240 8.43 3.05 10.06
CA VAL A 240 7.11 3.37 9.50
C VAL A 240 6.64 4.75 9.96
N ARG A 241 6.89 5.12 11.22
CA ARG A 241 6.60 6.45 11.75
C ARG A 241 7.44 7.52 11.06
N ALA A 242 8.75 7.32 10.91
CA ALA A 242 9.61 8.27 10.21
C ALA A 242 9.17 8.51 8.76
N VAL A 243 8.69 7.45 8.10
CA VAL A 243 8.12 7.49 6.75
C VAL A 243 6.83 8.32 6.67
N LEU A 244 5.99 8.27 7.71
CA LEU A 244 4.66 8.90 7.74
C LEU A 244 4.61 10.26 8.46
N ALA A 245 5.69 10.68 9.14
CA ALA A 245 5.70 11.85 10.03
C ALA A 245 6.01 13.22 9.37
N SER A 246 6.23 13.32 8.06
CA SER A 246 6.59 14.60 7.40
C SER A 246 5.40 15.33 6.75
N THR A 247 5.43 16.67 6.81
CA THR A 247 4.58 17.71 6.16
C THR A 247 3.78 17.28 4.92
N GLY A 248 2.65 16.61 5.13
CA GLY A 248 1.68 16.26 4.08
C GLY A 248 0.49 17.20 3.98
N TRP A 249 0.24 18.05 4.99
CA TRP A 249 -0.89 18.98 4.95
C TRP A 249 -0.73 20.05 3.88
N ASP A 250 0.52 20.49 3.65
CA ASP A 250 0.82 21.43 2.58
C ASP A 250 0.61 20.80 1.21
N ASP A 251 0.89 19.50 1.04
CA ASP A 251 0.58 18.81 -0.22
C ASP A 251 -0.93 18.77 -0.46
N LEU A 252 -1.70 18.27 0.52
CA LEU A 252 -3.14 18.18 0.42
C LEU A 252 -3.81 19.54 0.15
N ALA A 253 -3.30 20.62 0.75
CA ALA A 253 -3.81 21.97 0.52
C ALA A 253 -3.50 22.52 -0.89
N GLN A 254 -2.51 21.96 -1.60
CA GLN A 254 -2.14 22.35 -2.96
C GLN A 254 -2.77 21.45 -4.03
N VAL A 255 -3.53 20.42 -3.65
CA VAL A 255 -4.21 19.54 -4.62
C VAL A 255 -5.35 20.32 -5.30
N GLU A 256 -5.26 20.45 -6.62
CA GLU A 256 -6.29 21.10 -7.45
C GLU A 256 -7.48 20.17 -7.76
N ALA A 257 -7.21 18.86 -7.83
CA ALA A 257 -8.22 17.85 -8.12
C ALA A 257 -9.21 17.68 -6.94
N PRO A 258 -10.47 17.28 -7.19
CA PRO A 258 -11.40 16.90 -6.12
C PRO A 258 -10.79 15.81 -5.23
N VAL A 259 -10.83 16.02 -3.91
CA VAL A 259 -10.31 15.11 -2.89
C VAL A 259 -11.45 14.41 -2.18
N THR A 260 -11.40 13.07 -2.12
CA THR A 260 -12.27 12.24 -1.30
C THR A 260 -11.44 11.50 -0.26
N LEU A 261 -11.74 11.70 1.02
CA LEU A 261 -11.20 10.89 2.11
C LEU A 261 -12.18 9.76 2.43
N VAL A 262 -11.70 8.53 2.38
CA VAL A 262 -12.43 7.35 2.85
C VAL A 262 -11.81 6.92 4.17
N ARG A 263 -12.55 7.06 5.28
CA ARG A 263 -12.08 6.62 6.61
C ARG A 263 -12.78 5.34 7.06
N GLY A 264 -12.07 4.50 7.79
CA GLY A 264 -12.67 3.41 8.56
C GLY A 264 -13.21 3.93 9.89
N GLU A 265 -14.37 3.42 10.33
CA GLU A 265 -14.90 3.70 11.68
C GLU A 265 -13.93 3.32 12.79
N ARG A 266 -13.15 2.25 12.56
CA ARG A 266 -12.11 1.72 13.46
C ARG A 266 -10.70 1.93 12.89
N GLY A 267 -10.57 2.82 11.90
CA GLY A 267 -9.32 3.13 11.22
C GLY A 267 -8.44 4.10 12.00
N PHE A 268 -7.36 4.53 11.36
CA PHE A 268 -6.43 5.52 11.92
C PHE A 268 -6.97 6.95 11.84
N VAL A 269 -7.85 7.24 10.88
CA VAL A 269 -8.40 8.59 10.68
C VAL A 269 -9.62 8.80 11.57
N THR A 270 -9.45 9.63 12.59
CA THR A 270 -10.52 10.00 13.52
C THR A 270 -11.49 11.01 12.89
N ALA A 271 -12.60 11.27 13.58
CA ALA A 271 -13.51 12.34 13.18
C ALA A 271 -12.83 13.72 13.22
N ALA A 272 -11.94 13.95 14.19
CA ALA A 272 -11.21 15.21 14.31
C ALA A 272 -10.23 15.44 13.14
N ASP A 273 -9.57 14.37 12.68
CA ASP A 273 -8.66 14.41 11.53
C ASP A 273 -9.44 14.70 10.23
N ALA A 274 -10.61 14.07 10.06
CA ALA A 274 -11.51 14.35 8.94
C ALA A 274 -12.01 15.81 8.94
N ASP A 275 -12.32 16.35 10.11
CA ASP A 275 -12.72 17.76 10.23
C ASP A 275 -11.53 18.71 9.96
N GLU A 276 -10.30 18.33 10.33
CA GLU A 276 -9.11 19.09 9.95
C GLU A 276 -8.88 19.07 8.44
N LEU A 277 -9.08 17.93 7.77
CA LEU A 277 -9.02 17.85 6.32
C LEU A 277 -10.02 18.82 5.68
N ARG A 278 -11.29 18.82 6.12
CA ARG A 278 -12.31 19.74 5.59
C ARG A 278 -11.99 21.21 5.81
N ARG A 279 -11.28 21.54 6.89
CA ARG A 279 -10.82 22.92 7.16
C ARG A 279 -9.71 23.35 6.21
N ARG A 280 -8.79 22.45 5.86
CA ARG A 280 -7.61 22.75 5.03
C ARG A 280 -7.84 22.60 3.54
N VAL A 281 -8.68 21.65 3.14
CA VAL A 281 -8.95 21.29 1.76
C VAL A 281 -10.42 21.59 1.48
N LEU A 282 -10.67 22.78 0.94
CA LEU A 282 -12.02 23.24 0.64
C LEU A 282 -12.69 22.31 -0.39
N GLY A 283 -13.89 21.85 -0.07
CA GLY A 283 -14.63 20.93 -0.94
C GLY A 283 -14.20 19.47 -0.85
N ALA A 284 -13.33 19.09 0.09
CA ALA A 284 -13.02 17.69 0.35
C ALA A 284 -14.28 16.91 0.75
N ASP A 285 -14.56 15.84 0.03
CA ASP A 285 -15.59 14.86 0.39
C ASP A 285 -15.03 13.89 1.44
N VAL A 286 -15.84 13.51 2.43
CA VAL A 286 -15.43 12.54 3.45
C VAL A 286 -16.50 11.48 3.56
N ARG A 287 -16.09 10.25 3.28
CA ARG A 287 -16.90 9.04 3.35
C ARG A 287 -16.39 8.14 4.46
N THR A 288 -17.29 7.44 5.14
CA THR A 288 -16.94 6.54 6.25
C THR A 288 -17.44 5.13 5.92
N LEU A 289 -16.58 4.13 6.12
CA LEU A 289 -16.89 2.71 5.99
C LEU A 289 -16.78 2.03 7.35
N SER A 290 -17.59 0.99 7.59
CA SER A 290 -17.56 0.21 8.84
C SER A 290 -16.37 -0.77 8.92
N THR A 291 -15.19 -0.31 8.53
CA THR A 291 -13.91 -1.03 8.49
C THR A 291 -12.93 -0.50 9.53
N GLY A 292 -11.84 -1.24 9.77
CA GLY A 292 -10.59 -0.71 10.30
C GLY A 292 -9.75 -0.02 9.23
N HIS A 293 -8.43 -0.02 9.43
CA HIS A 293 -7.47 0.69 8.57
C HIS A 293 -7.37 0.12 7.15
N ASN A 294 -7.49 -1.21 7.00
CA ASN A 294 -7.34 -1.89 5.72
C ASN A 294 -8.71 -2.10 5.06
N ALA A 295 -9.38 -1.01 4.70
CA ALA A 295 -10.72 -1.08 4.08
C ALA A 295 -10.74 -1.96 2.82
N GLN A 296 -9.64 -1.99 2.06
CA GLN A 296 -9.46 -2.81 0.87
C GLN A 296 -9.43 -4.32 1.15
N GLU A 297 -9.24 -4.73 2.40
CA GLU A 297 -9.24 -6.13 2.84
C GLU A 297 -10.51 -6.46 3.65
N GLU A 298 -11.00 -5.53 4.48
CA GLU A 298 -12.18 -5.74 5.34
C GLU A 298 -13.52 -5.58 4.59
N ASP A 299 -13.64 -4.59 3.69
CA ASP A 299 -14.83 -4.38 2.87
C ASP A 299 -14.46 -3.87 1.45
N PRO A 300 -13.82 -4.72 0.64
CA PRO A 300 -13.41 -4.38 -0.72
C PRO A 300 -14.59 -4.01 -1.63
N ALA A 301 -15.79 -4.53 -1.35
CA ALA A 301 -16.99 -4.24 -2.13
C ALA A 301 -17.46 -2.79 -1.93
N ALA A 302 -17.56 -2.34 -0.68
CA ALA A 302 -17.95 -0.97 -0.38
C ALA A 302 -16.90 0.04 -0.87
N LEU A 303 -15.61 -0.27 -0.71
CA LEU A 303 -14.53 0.57 -1.23
C LEU A 303 -14.59 0.67 -2.77
N ALA A 304 -14.79 -0.45 -3.47
CA ALA A 304 -14.92 -0.46 -4.93
C ALA A 304 -16.14 0.33 -5.43
N ALA A 305 -17.27 0.25 -4.72
CA ALA A 305 -18.46 1.05 -5.05
C ALA A 305 -18.18 2.55 -4.96
N LEU A 306 -17.51 2.99 -3.90
CA LEU A 306 -17.12 4.38 -3.70
C LEU A 306 -16.13 4.85 -4.77
N VAL A 307 -15.09 4.05 -5.06
CA VAL A 307 -14.15 4.37 -6.15
C VAL A 307 -14.88 4.48 -7.49
N ARG A 308 -15.88 3.62 -7.75
CA ARG A 308 -16.70 3.71 -8.97
C ARG A 308 -17.47 5.03 -9.06
N GLU A 309 -18.10 5.48 -7.98
CA GLU A 309 -18.78 6.79 -7.93
C GLU A 309 -17.82 7.92 -8.34
N VAL A 310 -16.62 7.93 -7.73
CA VAL A 310 -15.58 8.94 -8.00
C VAL A 310 -15.14 8.89 -9.47
N VAL A 311 -14.93 7.69 -10.03
CA VAL A 311 -14.56 7.54 -11.45
C VAL A 311 -15.67 8.08 -12.36
N THR A 312 -16.95 7.73 -12.11
CA THR A 312 -18.07 8.11 -12.98
C THR A 312 -18.40 9.60 -12.96
N ASP A 313 -18.16 10.30 -11.84
CA ASP A 313 -18.33 11.76 -11.76
C ASP A 313 -17.38 12.53 -12.69
N THR A 314 -16.41 11.87 -13.32
CA THR A 314 -15.45 12.47 -14.27
C THR A 314 -15.97 12.46 -15.72
N ALA A 315 -17.08 11.76 -16.01
CA ALA A 315 -17.61 11.57 -17.35
C ALA A 315 -18.73 12.57 -17.75
N LEU A 316 -18.98 13.60 -16.94
CA LEU A 316 -19.94 14.69 -17.17
C LEU A 316 -19.20 16.02 -17.32
#